data_AF-A0A1C5H4F7-F1
#
_entry.id   AF-A0A1C5H4F7-F1
#
_cell.length_a   1.000
_cell.length_b   1.000
_cell.length_c   1.000
_cell.angle_alpha   90.00
_cell.angle_beta   90.00
_cell.angle_gamma   90.00
#
_symmetry.space_group_name_H-M   'P 1'
#
loop_
_entity.id
_entity.type
_entity.pdbx_description
1 polymer ?
#
loop_
_entity_poly.entity_id
_entity_poly.type
_entity_poly.pdbx_seq_one_letter_code
_entity_poly.pdbx_strand_id
1 'polypeptide(L)'
;MTWRRAASAAVALVVIVAAVGGWRWWHQHPPYGPEALHLRSSLEFVTYDEAQAALGSAYQAPVASGGDQLVLGRVSWQTPPVPMDAGYFALFLIDKRTDLKPPVFAVSAPQESISTGSAGVENGISDRYPWLRGAGDVQVGEHEWRNGGSRLAIGDAGASPVTFVALFPRLESNRQEFPIATAPVTLPDLLLALAYLGPDHQVYWARRLQG
;
A
#
# COMPACT_ATOMS: atom_id res chain seq x y z
N MET A 1 7.27 -52.86 -13.95
CA MET A 1 7.96 -51.55 -13.93
C MET A 1 9.03 -51.60 -12.85
N THR A 2 10.29 -51.46 -13.23
CA THR A 2 11.46 -51.76 -12.39
C THR A 2 11.73 -50.64 -11.39
N TRP A 3 11.95 -50.99 -10.12
CA TRP A 3 12.29 -50.10 -8.99
C TRP A 3 13.24 -48.95 -9.38
N ARG A 4 14.24 -49.24 -10.21
CA ARG A 4 15.20 -48.25 -10.72
C ARG A 4 14.54 -47.05 -11.40
N ARG A 5 13.46 -47.24 -12.18
CA ARG A 5 12.73 -46.13 -12.83
C ARG A 5 11.94 -45.30 -11.83
N ALA A 6 11.36 -45.92 -10.80
CA ALA A 6 10.67 -45.20 -9.73
C ALA A 6 11.64 -44.39 -8.86
N ALA A 7 12.82 -44.95 -8.55
CA ALA A 7 13.88 -44.26 -7.84
C ALA A 7 14.43 -43.06 -8.64
N SER A 8 14.66 -43.22 -9.95
CA SER A 8 15.11 -42.11 -10.81
C SER A 8 14.06 -40.99 -10.92
N ALA A 9 12.78 -41.33 -11.02
CA ALA A 9 11.71 -40.34 -11.07
C ALA A 9 11.59 -39.56 -9.75
N ALA A 10 11.72 -40.24 -8.61
CA ALA A 10 11.70 -39.60 -7.29
C ALA A 10 12.89 -38.63 -7.10
N VAL A 11 14.10 -39.04 -7.51
CA VAL A 11 15.28 -38.16 -7.45
C VAL A 11 15.12 -36.94 -8.36
N ALA A 12 14.63 -37.12 -9.58
CA ALA A 12 14.38 -36.01 -10.49
C ALA A 12 13.36 -35.01 -9.91
N LEU A 13 12.29 -35.52 -9.29
CA LEU A 13 11.29 -34.67 -8.63
C LEU A 13 11.91 -33.87 -7.48
N VAL A 14 12.74 -34.50 -6.63
CA VAL A 14 13.44 -33.81 -5.53
C VAL A 14 14.37 -32.72 -6.06
N VAL A 15 15.13 -33.00 -7.12
CA VAL A 15 16.02 -32.01 -7.74
C VAL A 15 15.23 -30.83 -8.32
N ILE A 16 14.10 -31.08 -8.98
CA ILE A 16 13.23 -30.02 -9.51
C ILE A 16 12.68 -29.16 -8.37
N VAL A 17 12.17 -29.78 -7.30
CA VAL A 17 11.64 -29.06 -6.13
C VAL A 17 12.74 -28.24 -5.45
N ALA A 18 13.94 -28.80 -5.30
CA ALA A 18 15.08 -28.10 -4.71
C ALA A 18 15.56 -26.94 -5.59
N ALA A 19 15.61 -27.13 -6.91
CA ALA A 19 16.00 -26.09 -7.86
C ALA A 19 14.98 -24.94 -7.89
N VAL A 20 13.68 -25.26 -7.94
CA VAL A 20 12.60 -24.26 -7.89
C VAL A 20 12.58 -23.56 -6.53
N GLY A 21 12.77 -24.30 -5.43
CA GLY A 21 12.84 -23.74 -4.08
C GLY A 21 14.04 -22.81 -3.90
N GLY A 22 15.22 -23.21 -4.36
CA GLY A 22 16.43 -22.39 -4.32
C GLY A 22 16.33 -21.15 -5.20
N TRP A 23 15.76 -21.28 -6.41
CA TRP A 23 15.50 -20.15 -7.30
C TRP A 23 14.52 -19.16 -6.68
N ARG A 24 13.40 -19.65 -6.12
CA ARG A 24 12.45 -18.79 -5.39
C ARG A 24 13.09 -18.13 -4.19
N TRP A 25 13.87 -18.85 -3.39
CA TRP A 25 14.54 -18.27 -2.23
C TRP A 25 15.50 -17.15 -2.64
N TRP A 26 16.28 -17.34 -3.71
CA TRP A 26 17.21 -16.33 -4.20
C TRP A 26 16.52 -15.10 -4.80
N HIS A 27 15.41 -15.29 -5.52
CA HIS A 27 14.68 -14.20 -6.19
C HIS A 27 13.55 -13.57 -5.36
N GLN A 28 13.19 -14.14 -4.21
CA GLN A 28 12.11 -13.65 -3.35
C GLN A 28 12.60 -13.16 -1.99
N HIS A 29 13.92 -13.04 -1.78
CA HIS A 29 14.46 -12.50 -0.54
C HIS A 29 14.45 -10.96 -0.60
N PRO A 30 13.65 -10.27 0.23
CA PRO A 30 13.76 -8.83 0.33
C PRO A 30 15.17 -8.41 0.78
N PRO A 31 15.63 -7.21 0.41
CA PRO A 31 16.88 -6.65 0.92
C PRO A 31 16.84 -6.44 2.45
N TYR A 32 15.65 -6.27 3.03
CA TYR A 32 15.39 -6.16 4.46
C TYR A 32 13.90 -6.37 4.75
N GLY A 33 13.56 -6.81 5.97
CA GLY A 33 12.18 -6.86 6.44
C GLY A 33 11.70 -5.53 7.05
N PRO A 34 10.39 -5.37 7.30
CA PRO A 34 9.81 -4.14 7.85
C PRO A 34 10.32 -3.79 9.26
N GLU A 35 10.81 -4.77 10.01
CA GLU A 35 11.41 -4.59 11.34
C GLU A 35 12.64 -3.67 11.31
N ALA A 36 13.41 -3.68 10.21
CA ALA A 36 14.59 -2.83 10.06
C ALA A 36 14.25 -1.33 9.97
N LEU A 37 12.99 -1.00 9.66
CA LEU A 37 12.55 0.38 9.45
C LEU A 37 12.12 1.09 10.73
N HIS A 38 11.90 0.37 11.84
CA HIS A 38 11.40 0.95 13.09
C HIS A 38 10.20 1.89 12.90
N LEU A 39 9.22 1.41 12.12
CA LEU A 39 8.07 2.18 11.65
C LEU A 39 7.26 2.81 12.79
N ARG A 40 6.90 4.09 12.61
CA ARG A 40 5.97 4.83 13.47
C ARG A 40 4.87 5.44 12.62
N SER A 41 3.67 5.53 13.19
CA SER A 41 2.56 6.15 12.49
C SER A 41 1.52 6.76 13.43
N SER A 42 0.79 7.75 12.92
CA SER A 42 -0.43 8.28 13.52
C SER A 42 -1.46 8.63 12.46
N LEU A 43 -2.74 8.53 12.83
CA LEU A 43 -3.88 9.04 12.07
C LEU A 43 -4.75 9.88 13.01
N GLU A 44 -5.25 11.00 12.50
CA GLU A 44 -6.18 11.87 13.21
C GLU A 44 -7.15 12.55 12.24
N PHE A 45 -8.36 12.83 12.70
CA PHE A 45 -9.27 13.72 11.97
C PHE A 45 -8.84 15.16 12.19
N VAL A 46 -8.91 15.95 11.12
CA VAL A 46 -8.49 17.35 11.15
C VAL A 46 -9.46 18.24 10.38
N THR A 47 -9.45 19.51 10.72
CA THR A 47 -10.00 20.59 9.90
C THR A 47 -9.08 20.93 8.73
N TYR A 48 -9.57 21.74 7.79
CA TYR A 48 -8.74 22.24 6.68
C TYR A 48 -7.52 23.04 7.19
N ASP A 49 -7.70 23.89 8.19
CA ASP A 49 -6.62 24.75 8.71
C ASP A 49 -5.54 23.92 9.39
N GLU A 50 -5.92 22.90 10.17
CA GLU A 50 -4.98 21.95 10.79
C GLU A 50 -4.24 21.11 9.74
N ALA A 51 -4.95 20.64 8.71
CA ALA A 51 -4.36 19.92 7.58
C ALA A 51 -3.34 20.79 6.83
N GLN A 52 -3.70 22.04 6.54
CA GLN A 52 -2.83 22.99 5.82
C GLN A 52 -1.61 23.37 6.66
N ALA A 53 -1.79 23.58 7.97
CA ALA A 53 -0.69 23.84 8.89
C ALA A 53 0.28 22.64 8.97
N ALA A 54 -0.24 21.41 8.97
CA ALA A 54 0.59 20.20 9.02
C ALA A 54 1.38 19.93 7.73
N LEU A 55 0.80 20.26 6.56
CA LEU A 55 1.50 20.10 5.28
C LEU A 55 2.54 21.21 5.03
N GLY A 56 2.32 22.40 5.59
CA GLY A 56 3.15 23.58 5.37
C GLY A 56 2.73 24.37 4.12
N SER A 57 3.33 25.56 3.93
CA SER A 57 2.94 26.50 2.87
C SER A 57 3.33 26.09 1.45
N ALA A 58 4.23 25.10 1.30
CA ALA A 58 4.66 24.60 0.00
C ALA A 58 3.63 23.69 -0.67
N TYR A 59 2.64 23.20 0.08
CA TYR A 59 1.63 22.25 -0.38
C TYR A 59 0.24 22.76 -0.03
N GLN A 60 -0.79 22.24 -0.70
CA GLN A 60 -2.17 22.62 -0.46
C GLN A 60 -2.95 21.44 0.11
N ALA A 61 -3.63 21.65 1.25
CA ALA A 61 -4.55 20.65 1.79
C ALA A 61 -5.74 20.44 0.83
N PRO A 62 -6.31 19.22 0.74
CA PRO A 62 -7.53 19.00 0.00
C PRO A 62 -8.66 19.85 0.58
N VAL A 63 -9.40 20.54 -0.29
CA VAL A 63 -10.56 21.33 0.14
C VAL A 63 -11.69 20.37 0.47
N ALA A 64 -12.07 20.31 1.74
CA ALA A 64 -13.22 19.57 2.22
C ALA A 64 -14.47 20.46 2.23
N SER A 65 -15.60 19.91 1.82
CA SER A 65 -16.90 20.61 1.82
C SER A 65 -18.01 19.69 2.34
N GLY A 66 -19.16 20.24 2.73
CA GLY A 66 -20.40 19.44 2.83
C GLY A 66 -20.34 18.12 3.61
N GLY A 67 -19.63 18.05 4.74
CA GLY A 67 -19.53 16.83 5.54
C GLY A 67 -18.49 15.81 5.06
N ASP A 68 -17.65 16.18 4.09
CA ASP A 68 -16.38 15.50 3.82
C ASP A 68 -15.52 15.43 5.09
N GLN A 69 -14.62 14.44 5.14
CA GLN A 69 -13.68 14.29 6.24
C GLN A 69 -12.24 14.32 5.74
N LEU A 70 -11.38 15.05 6.45
CA LEU A 70 -9.94 15.02 6.25
C LEU A 70 -9.31 14.15 7.33
N VAL A 71 -8.45 13.23 6.89
CA VAL A 71 -7.63 12.40 7.77
C VAL A 71 -6.18 12.76 7.54
N LEU A 72 -5.54 13.30 8.58
CA LEU A 72 -4.11 13.57 8.61
C LEU A 72 -3.38 12.31 9.06
N GLY A 73 -2.42 11.86 8.25
CA GLY A 73 -1.54 10.77 8.58
C GLY A 73 -0.09 11.21 8.62
N ARG A 74 0.66 10.66 9.59
CA ARG A 74 2.11 10.79 9.66
C ARG A 74 2.71 9.41 9.72
N VAL A 75 3.71 9.16 8.88
CA VAL A 75 4.45 7.91 8.84
C VAL A 75 5.93 8.22 8.82
N SER A 76 6.70 7.57 9.68
CA SER A 76 8.15 7.70 9.70
C SER A 76 8.82 6.36 9.86
N TRP A 77 10.00 6.27 9.29
CA TRP A 77 10.90 5.14 9.38
C TRP A 77 12.35 5.62 9.52
N GLN A 78 13.20 4.73 10.02
CA GLN A 78 14.65 4.87 9.98
C GLN A 78 15.19 4.48 8.61
N THR A 79 16.37 5.02 8.28
CA THR A 79 17.08 4.67 7.05
C THR A 79 17.27 3.15 6.99
N PRO A 80 16.83 2.49 5.90
CA PRO A 80 17.02 1.05 5.75
C PRO A 80 18.50 0.69 5.68
N PRO A 81 18.88 -0.53 6.09
CA PRO A 81 20.28 -0.98 6.08
C PRO A 81 20.86 -1.09 4.67
N VAL A 82 20.00 -1.25 3.67
CA VAL A 82 20.35 -1.28 2.25
C VAL A 82 19.42 -0.29 1.53
N PRO A 83 19.93 0.54 0.60
CA PRO A 83 19.09 1.42 -0.20
C PRO A 83 18.00 0.68 -0.96
N MET A 84 16.94 1.40 -1.34
CA MET A 84 15.88 0.85 -2.17
C MET A 84 16.42 0.66 -3.60
N ASP A 85 16.59 -0.59 -4.01
CA ASP A 85 17.09 -0.93 -5.36
C ASP A 85 15.96 -0.87 -6.39
N ALA A 86 15.65 0.34 -6.88
CA ALA A 86 14.59 0.63 -7.86
C ALA A 86 13.17 0.15 -7.50
N GLY A 87 12.97 -0.40 -6.30
CA GLY A 87 11.67 -0.64 -5.68
C GLY A 87 11.08 0.61 -5.03
N TYR A 88 9.91 0.48 -4.44
CA TYR A 88 9.23 1.59 -3.76
C TYR A 88 8.43 1.10 -2.56
N PHE A 89 8.17 2.00 -1.61
CA PHE A 89 7.18 1.75 -0.59
C PHE A 89 5.81 2.18 -1.08
N ALA A 90 4.82 1.30 -0.96
CA ALA A 90 3.42 1.60 -1.17
C ALA A 90 2.74 1.83 0.18
N LEU A 91 2.32 3.06 0.45
CA LEU A 91 1.53 3.41 1.63
C LEU A 91 0.05 3.44 1.26
N PHE A 92 -0.73 2.57 1.92
CA PHE A 92 -2.17 2.42 1.73
C PHE A 92 -2.93 2.95 2.93
N LEU A 93 -3.97 3.74 2.67
CA LEU A 93 -5.03 4.03 3.63
C LEU A 93 -6.33 3.43 3.08
N ILE A 94 -6.89 2.45 3.78
CA ILE A 94 -8.03 1.66 3.31
C ILE A 94 -9.17 1.80 4.32
N ASP A 95 -10.39 2.06 3.85
CA ASP A 95 -11.60 1.91 4.64
C ASP A 95 -11.99 0.43 4.71
N LYS A 96 -11.88 -0.19 5.89
CA LYS A 96 -12.16 -1.62 6.11
C LYS A 96 -13.62 -2.00 5.87
N ARG A 97 -14.54 -1.05 5.87
CA ARG A 97 -15.98 -1.33 5.65
C ARG A 97 -16.26 -1.65 4.19
N THR A 98 -15.53 -1.03 3.28
CA THR A 98 -15.73 -1.13 1.84
C THR A 98 -14.53 -1.71 1.09
N ASP A 99 -13.38 -1.84 1.76
CA ASP A 99 -12.08 -2.21 1.16
C ASP A 99 -11.65 -1.24 0.04
N LEU A 100 -11.98 0.04 0.19
CA LEU A 100 -11.65 1.08 -0.79
C LEU A 100 -10.65 2.07 -0.21
N LYS A 101 -9.96 2.78 -1.09
CA LYS A 101 -9.02 3.85 -0.73
C LYS A 101 -9.65 5.22 -0.96
N PRO A 102 -9.21 6.26 -0.23
CA PRO A 102 -9.65 7.62 -0.54
C PRO A 102 -9.11 8.05 -1.92
N PRO A 103 -9.84 8.89 -2.65
CA PRO A 103 -9.46 9.30 -4.00
C PRO A 103 -8.29 10.28 -4.03
N VAL A 104 -8.18 11.13 -3.01
CA VAL A 104 -7.30 12.31 -3.02
C VAL A 104 -6.36 12.29 -1.81
N PHE A 105 -5.09 12.54 -2.09
CA PHE A 105 -4.05 12.80 -1.11
C PHE A 105 -3.35 14.12 -1.41
N ALA A 106 -3.03 14.87 -0.37
CA ALA A 106 -1.95 15.85 -0.39
C ALA A 106 -0.80 15.33 0.49
N VAL A 107 0.45 15.58 0.10
CA VAL A 107 1.61 14.99 0.77
C VAL A 107 2.71 16.03 0.93
N SER A 108 3.39 15.98 2.07
CA SER A 108 4.57 16.76 2.41
C SER A 108 5.65 15.81 2.94
N ALA A 109 6.86 15.94 2.40
CA ALA A 109 8.02 15.13 2.77
C ALA A 109 9.31 15.91 2.52
N PRO A 110 10.44 15.57 3.19
CA PRO A 110 11.72 16.25 2.97
C PRO A 110 12.28 16.12 1.55
N GLN A 111 11.86 15.08 0.81
CA GLN A 111 12.30 14.81 -0.55
C GLN A 111 11.09 14.57 -1.46
N GLU A 112 11.17 15.10 -2.68
CA GLU A 112 10.15 14.92 -3.71
C GLU A 112 10.30 13.57 -4.42
N SER A 113 10.01 12.48 -3.70
CA SER A 113 10.05 11.11 -4.23
C SER A 113 8.73 10.37 -4.04
N ILE A 114 7.64 11.12 -3.85
CA ILE A 114 6.30 10.59 -3.59
C ILE A 114 5.39 10.87 -4.77
N SER A 115 4.72 9.82 -5.27
CA SER A 115 3.65 9.93 -6.26
C SER A 115 2.35 9.34 -5.74
N THR A 116 1.22 9.85 -6.23
CA THR A 116 -0.12 9.41 -5.86
C THR A 116 -0.76 8.68 -7.03
N GLY A 117 -1.40 7.53 -6.79
CA GLY A 117 -2.13 6.79 -7.82
C GLY A 117 -2.41 5.34 -7.43
N SER A 118 -2.68 4.49 -8.41
CA SER A 118 -2.69 3.03 -8.25
C SER A 118 -1.78 2.40 -9.31
N ALA A 119 -1.40 1.14 -9.10
CA ALA A 119 -0.72 0.34 -10.11
C ALA A 119 -1.28 -1.08 -10.12
N GLY A 120 -1.52 -1.65 -11.32
CA GLY A 120 -2.14 -2.97 -11.46
C GLY A 120 -1.38 -4.13 -10.80
N VAL A 121 -0.09 -3.95 -10.50
CA VAL A 121 0.69 -4.87 -9.66
C VAL A 121 0.05 -5.09 -8.28
N GLU A 122 -0.67 -4.12 -7.76
CA GLU A 122 -1.31 -4.17 -6.44
C GLU A 122 -2.45 -5.17 -6.35
N ASN A 123 -3.02 -5.58 -7.49
CA ASN A 123 -4.14 -6.54 -7.54
C ASN A 123 -3.76 -7.89 -6.92
N GLY A 124 -2.49 -8.30 -7.05
CA GLY A 124 -1.96 -9.53 -6.45
C GLY A 124 -1.52 -9.42 -4.98
N ILE A 125 -1.56 -8.22 -4.37
CA ILE A 125 -1.16 -8.05 -2.95
C ILE A 125 -2.01 -8.93 -2.05
N SER A 126 -3.32 -8.99 -2.32
CA SER A 126 -4.29 -9.68 -1.48
C SER A 126 -4.12 -11.21 -1.45
N ASP A 127 -3.55 -11.79 -2.51
CA ASP A 127 -3.24 -13.23 -2.58
C ASP A 127 -2.21 -13.62 -1.52
N ARG A 128 -1.23 -12.74 -1.26
CA ARG A 128 -0.18 -12.95 -0.25
C ARG A 128 -0.56 -12.38 1.11
N TYR A 129 -1.29 -11.26 1.14
CA TYR A 129 -1.71 -10.56 2.34
C TYR A 129 -3.22 -10.32 2.30
N PRO A 130 -4.06 -11.31 2.69
CA PRO A 130 -5.52 -11.19 2.58
C PRO A 130 -6.13 -10.02 3.36
N TRP A 131 -5.44 -9.57 4.41
CA TRP A 131 -5.82 -8.39 5.18
C TRP A 131 -5.62 -7.05 4.46
N LEU A 132 -4.98 -7.06 3.27
CA LEU A 132 -4.80 -5.92 2.36
C LEU A 132 -5.68 -6.01 1.10
N ARG A 133 -6.84 -6.65 1.20
CA ARG A 133 -7.78 -6.79 0.07
C ARG A 133 -8.20 -5.49 -0.63
N GLY A 134 -8.09 -4.32 0.03
CA GLY A 134 -8.34 -3.00 -0.58
C GLY A 134 -7.13 -2.33 -1.26
N ALA A 135 -5.99 -2.99 -1.32
CA ALA A 135 -4.77 -2.43 -1.90
C ALA A 135 -4.85 -2.29 -3.43
N GLY A 136 -5.44 -3.27 -4.12
CA GLY A 136 -5.56 -3.28 -5.57
C GLY A 136 -6.71 -2.44 -6.15
N ASP A 137 -6.87 -2.56 -7.45
CA ASP A 137 -8.05 -2.13 -8.19
C ASP A 137 -9.25 -3.01 -7.84
N VAL A 138 -10.46 -2.50 -8.09
CA VAL A 138 -11.72 -3.18 -7.80
C VAL A 138 -12.28 -3.75 -9.10
N GLN A 139 -12.66 -5.02 -9.08
CA GLN A 139 -13.37 -5.63 -10.19
C GLN A 139 -14.84 -5.17 -10.17
N VAL A 140 -15.29 -4.54 -11.24
CA VAL A 140 -16.66 -4.04 -11.44
C VAL A 140 -17.28 -4.85 -12.59
N GLY A 141 -18.06 -5.89 -12.27
CA GLY A 141 -18.57 -6.83 -13.27
C GLY A 141 -17.53 -7.87 -13.70
N GLU A 142 -17.78 -8.61 -14.79
CA GLU A 142 -16.96 -9.79 -15.13
C GLU A 142 -15.59 -9.45 -15.74
N HIS A 143 -15.46 -8.29 -16.40
CA HIS A 143 -14.29 -7.97 -17.23
C HIS A 143 -13.73 -6.56 -17.05
N GLU A 144 -14.25 -5.77 -16.12
CA GLU A 144 -13.82 -4.39 -15.91
C GLU A 144 -13.15 -4.26 -14.54
N TRP A 145 -11.94 -3.71 -14.55
CA TRP A 145 -11.23 -3.31 -13.34
C TRP A 145 -11.24 -1.79 -13.27
N ARG A 146 -11.64 -1.25 -12.12
CA ARG A 146 -11.64 0.17 -11.83
C ARG A 146 -10.67 0.48 -10.72
N ASN A 147 -9.98 1.61 -10.86
CA ASN A 147 -9.14 2.15 -9.81
C ASN A 147 -9.97 2.37 -8.53
N GLY A 148 -9.56 1.70 -7.44
CA GLY A 148 -10.23 1.70 -6.14
C GLY A 148 -9.86 2.88 -5.22
N GLY A 149 -9.35 3.97 -5.79
CA GLY A 149 -8.77 5.11 -5.09
C GLY A 149 -7.23 5.10 -5.09
N SER A 150 -6.64 6.08 -4.43
CA SER A 150 -5.21 6.35 -4.51
C SER A 150 -4.41 5.72 -3.36
N ARG A 151 -3.13 5.46 -3.60
CA ARG A 151 -2.10 5.18 -2.60
C ARG A 151 -0.90 6.08 -2.84
N LEU A 152 0.04 6.13 -1.89
CA LEU A 152 1.31 6.85 -2.07
C LEU A 152 2.41 5.86 -2.46
N ALA A 153 3.11 6.09 -3.58
CA ALA A 153 4.37 5.43 -3.92
C ALA A 153 5.51 6.31 -3.45
N ILE A 154 6.41 5.75 -2.65
CA ILE A 154 7.59 6.44 -2.12
C ILE A 154 8.82 5.74 -2.73
N GLY A 155 9.50 6.41 -3.65
CA GLY A 155 10.65 5.86 -4.37
C GLY A 155 11.99 6.01 -3.64
N ASP A 156 12.05 6.83 -2.59
CA ASP A 156 13.26 7.05 -1.79
C ASP A 156 12.96 6.95 -0.29
N ALA A 157 13.75 6.16 0.43
CA ALA A 157 13.65 6.05 1.87
C ALA A 157 13.99 7.36 2.60
N GLY A 158 14.71 8.28 1.95
CA GLY A 158 14.97 9.65 2.41
C GLY A 158 13.74 10.55 2.47
N ALA A 159 12.57 10.11 1.98
CA ALA A 159 11.31 10.82 2.14
C ALA A 159 10.73 10.78 3.56
N SER A 160 11.32 10.01 4.48
CA SER A 160 10.89 9.99 5.89
C SER A 160 11.29 11.28 6.62
N PRO A 161 10.41 11.88 7.43
CA PRO A 161 9.02 11.50 7.69
C PRO A 161 8.06 11.97 6.59
N VAL A 162 7.04 11.17 6.31
CA VAL A 162 5.95 11.51 5.38
C VAL A 162 4.74 11.99 6.16
N THR A 163 4.24 13.17 5.80
CA THR A 163 2.95 13.70 6.26
C THR A 163 1.99 13.74 5.08
N PHE A 164 0.78 13.21 5.25
CA PHE A 164 -0.23 13.22 4.20
C PHE A 164 -1.61 13.58 4.75
N VAL A 165 -2.45 14.16 3.91
CA VAL A 165 -3.86 14.41 4.20
C VAL A 165 -4.69 13.69 3.15
N ALA A 166 -5.54 12.79 3.60
CA ALA A 166 -6.50 12.07 2.75
C ALA A 166 -7.89 12.68 2.88
N LEU A 167 -8.57 12.88 1.75
CA LEU A 167 -9.96 13.35 1.70
C LEU A 167 -10.91 12.16 1.51
N PHE A 168 -11.88 12.05 2.41
CA PHE A 168 -13.02 11.14 2.29
C PHE A 168 -14.26 11.97 1.93
N PRO A 169 -14.72 11.94 0.67
CA PRO A 169 -15.87 12.72 0.26
C PRO A 169 -17.17 12.15 0.83
N ARG A 170 -18.12 13.01 1.18
CA ARG A 170 -19.49 12.62 1.50
C ARG A 170 -20.33 12.64 0.23
N LEU A 171 -20.86 11.48 -0.16
CA LEU A 171 -21.73 11.38 -1.33
C LEU A 171 -23.21 11.38 -0.91
N GLU A 172 -23.98 12.37 -1.38
CA GLU A 172 -25.43 12.39 -1.23
C GLU A 172 -26.06 11.48 -2.31
N SER A 173 -26.30 10.21 -1.94
CA SER A 173 -27.12 9.21 -2.65
C SER A 173 -26.59 8.53 -3.94
N ASN A 174 -26.49 7.19 -3.85
CA ASN A 174 -26.69 6.11 -4.83
C ASN A 174 -26.07 6.13 -6.24
N ARG A 175 -25.20 7.08 -6.58
CA ARG A 175 -24.30 6.95 -7.74
C ARG A 175 -22.85 6.94 -7.28
N GLN A 176 -22.40 5.80 -6.75
CA GLN A 176 -20.97 5.50 -6.70
C GLN A 176 -20.53 5.22 -8.15
N GLU A 177 -20.29 6.28 -8.91
CA GLU A 177 -19.72 6.18 -10.26
C GLU A 177 -18.29 5.65 -10.20
N PHE A 178 -17.62 5.86 -9.07
CA PHE A 178 -16.26 5.41 -8.79
C PHE A 178 -16.20 4.60 -7.48
N PRO A 179 -15.48 3.47 -7.45
CA PRO A 179 -15.29 2.68 -6.24
C PRO A 179 -14.23 3.36 -5.34
N ILE A 180 -14.65 4.41 -4.63
CA ILE A 180 -13.81 5.16 -3.69
C ILE A 180 -14.37 5.08 -2.26
N ALA A 181 -13.49 5.19 -1.27
CA ALA A 181 -13.91 5.30 0.13
C ALA A 181 -14.57 6.65 0.39
N THR A 182 -15.67 6.65 1.16
CA THR A 182 -16.51 7.83 1.40
C THR A 182 -16.77 8.08 2.87
N ALA A 183 -16.92 9.36 3.24
CA ALA A 183 -17.36 9.76 4.57
C ALA A 183 -18.84 9.39 4.81
N PRO A 184 -19.27 9.16 6.07
CA PRO A 184 -18.43 9.19 7.27
C PRO A 184 -17.61 7.91 7.46
N VAL A 185 -16.33 8.07 7.79
CA VAL A 185 -15.42 7.04 8.30
C VAL A 185 -15.13 7.27 9.79
N THR A 186 -14.65 6.23 10.47
CA THR A 186 -14.06 6.35 11.82
C THR A 186 -12.61 5.88 11.79
N LEU A 187 -11.74 6.40 12.66
CA LEU A 187 -10.33 5.96 12.70
C LEU A 187 -10.18 4.43 12.91
N PRO A 188 -10.98 3.77 13.77
CA PRO A 188 -10.95 2.32 13.88
C PRO A 188 -11.35 1.57 12.61
N ASP A 189 -12.10 2.19 11.70
CA ASP A 189 -12.45 1.60 10.40
C ASP A 189 -11.33 1.75 9.37
N LEU A 190 -10.33 2.58 9.63
CA LEU A 190 -9.22 2.81 8.70
C LEU A 190 -8.07 1.84 8.96
N LEU A 191 -7.56 1.26 7.89
CA LEU A 191 -6.35 0.45 7.84
C LEU A 191 -5.24 1.27 7.20
N LEU A 192 -4.19 1.56 7.97
CA LEU A 192 -2.95 2.13 7.45
C LEU A 192 -1.91 1.03 7.31
N ALA A 193 -1.34 0.89 6.12
CA ALA A 193 -0.36 -0.14 5.84
C ALA A 193 0.76 0.34 4.92
N LEU A 194 1.94 -0.23 5.11
CA LEU A 194 3.10 -0.01 4.25
C LEU A 194 3.51 -1.34 3.64
N ALA A 195 3.75 -1.38 2.33
CA ALA A 195 4.34 -2.52 1.65
C ALA A 195 5.60 -2.09 0.90
N TYR A 196 6.55 -3.01 0.75
CA TYR A 196 7.68 -2.82 -0.14
C TYR A 196 7.50 -3.66 -1.39
N LEU A 197 7.54 -2.98 -2.53
CA LEU A 197 7.49 -3.60 -3.84
C LEU A 197 8.86 -3.49 -4.49
N GLY A 198 9.36 -4.62 -4.98
CA GLY A 198 10.62 -4.72 -5.68
C GLY A 198 10.62 -4.10 -7.07
N PRO A 199 11.81 -3.99 -7.70
CA PRO A 199 11.94 -3.59 -9.09
C PRO A 199 11.29 -4.57 -10.06
N ASP A 200 11.09 -5.82 -9.64
CA ASP A 200 10.38 -6.87 -10.35
C ASP A 200 8.87 -6.88 -10.08
N HIS A 201 8.35 -5.80 -9.48
CA HIS A 201 6.95 -5.65 -9.10
C HIS A 201 6.47 -6.70 -8.08
N GLN A 202 7.37 -7.47 -7.46
CA GLN A 202 6.98 -8.39 -6.40
C GLN A 202 6.76 -7.66 -5.08
N VAL A 203 5.68 -8.03 -4.39
CA VAL A 203 5.39 -7.55 -3.04
C VAL A 203 6.23 -8.37 -2.07
N TYR A 204 7.37 -7.85 -1.64
CA TYR A 204 8.29 -8.58 -0.77
C TYR A 204 7.74 -8.71 0.65
N TRP A 205 7.27 -7.61 1.22
CA TRP A 205 6.66 -7.58 2.54
C TRP A 205 5.54 -6.53 2.62
N ALA A 206 4.64 -6.74 3.58
CA ALA A 206 3.64 -5.76 3.96
C ALA A 206 3.48 -5.71 5.49
N ARG A 207 3.31 -4.51 6.02
CA ARG A 207 3.20 -4.25 7.46
C ARG A 207 1.98 -3.39 7.76
N ARG A 208 1.17 -3.87 8.69
CA ARG A 208 0.09 -3.10 9.31
C ARG A 208 0.69 -2.05 10.23
N LEU A 209 0.36 -0.79 9.99
CA LEU A 209 0.80 0.33 10.82
C LEU A 209 -0.26 0.68 11.86
N GLN A 210 -1.53 0.71 11.46
CA GLN A 210 -2.70 0.90 12.32
C GLN A 210 -3.93 0.17 11.76
N GLY A 211 -4.91 -0.11 12.64
CA GLY A 211 -6.29 -0.47 12.26
C GLY A 211 -6.59 -1.93 12.01
#